data_AF-A0A2D9D658-F1
#
_entry.id   AF-A0A2D9D658-F1
#
_cell.length_a   1.000
_cell.length_b   1.000
_cell.length_c   1.000
_cell.angle_alpha   90.00
_cell.angle_beta   90.00
_cell.angle_gamma   90.00
#
_symmetry.space_group_name_H-M   'P 1'
#
loop_
_entity.id
_entity.type
_entity.pdbx_description
1 polymer ?
#
loop_
_entity_poly.entity_id
_entity_poly.type
_entity_poly.pdbx_seq_one_letter_code
_entity_poly.pdbx_strand_id
1 'polypeptide(L)'
;MNSMSFLGFHPIFNIFGNYIHNTKKTIITSMSNSNENIDIQREKVFKSSPLISLVSPCKIDDGIIQLKSNEEDEYIGFFDDQANDISYFIPASGSGSRMFQFIFDYLSKNKSSDEINLLINSIEEFAFFNKFNEEIQNQIKNNELDTQEILSLIINKSGLNLATLPKGLIPFHNVKNKALNPFQEQILQGLELNKNAKFHFTIQEEFEKEIKESIAELNIDINSIDFSYQDKNTNSFAFKLNGKVLLTNENTPLTRPAGHGALIHNLNTINSEYVFIKNIDNVQHFDKKNAALKTWKVLSGLLMKFKQDGRELLKNPSIEAFHEFNKKYNFCSDQIINEISDLEEIKTMLNRPSRICGMVKNEGLPGGGPFWTKQNNTISKQIIEKAQISDQAEQLNILSESSHFNPVLIVASPFDMVGNKLDLTEFIDDESYFIVNKNQEGNDIKYMELPGLWNGAMSNWNTIFIEVSSNSFSPVKSVTDLLKPLHKKL
;
A
#
# COMPACT_ATOMS: atom_id res chain seq x y z
N MET A 1 -49.40 -51.49 -32.53
CA MET A 1 -48.80 -51.08 -31.25
C MET A 1 -47.76 -50.01 -31.56
N ASN A 2 -48.06 -48.80 -31.10
CA ASN A 2 -47.25 -47.57 -30.97
C ASN A 2 -45.75 -47.83 -30.68
N SER A 3 -44.75 -46.97 -30.94
CA SER A 3 -44.60 -45.63 -31.53
C SER A 3 -43.08 -45.34 -31.58
N MET A 4 -42.66 -44.40 -32.44
CA MET A 4 -41.32 -43.79 -32.52
C MET A 4 -40.76 -43.22 -31.19
N SER A 5 -39.43 -43.19 -31.04
CA SER A 5 -38.61 -42.05 -30.55
C SER A 5 -37.11 -42.38 -30.79
N PHE A 6 -36.42 -41.72 -31.73
CA PHE A 6 -35.61 -40.48 -31.64
C PHE A 6 -34.50 -40.44 -30.58
N LEU A 7 -33.26 -40.46 -31.11
CA LEU A 7 -32.01 -39.79 -30.70
C LEU A 7 -31.98 -39.04 -29.35
N GLY A 8 -30.94 -39.34 -28.57
CA GLY A 8 -30.46 -38.49 -27.48
C GLY A 8 -28.96 -38.65 -27.29
N PHE A 9 -28.17 -37.85 -28.01
CA PHE A 9 -26.81 -37.52 -27.59
C PHE A 9 -26.91 -36.80 -26.25
N HIS A 10 -26.25 -37.31 -25.22
CA HIS A 10 -26.09 -36.59 -23.97
C HIS A 10 -25.22 -35.34 -24.22
N PRO A 11 -25.73 -34.12 -24.00
CA PRO A 11 -24.89 -32.94 -24.02
C PRO A 11 -24.08 -32.94 -22.73
N ILE A 12 -22.75 -32.97 -22.85
CA ILE A 12 -21.85 -32.53 -21.80
C ILE A 12 -21.98 -31.00 -21.75
N PHE A 13 -23.00 -30.51 -21.05
CA PHE A 13 -23.13 -29.10 -20.68
C PHE A 13 -22.98 -29.00 -19.17
N ASN A 14 -22.26 -27.96 -18.74
CA ASN A 14 -21.98 -27.53 -17.36
C ASN A 14 -20.69 -28.05 -16.70
N ILE A 15 -19.56 -27.65 -17.25
CA ILE A 15 -18.40 -27.16 -16.49
C ILE A 15 -17.95 -25.90 -17.28
N PHE A 16 -17.32 -24.91 -16.66
CA PHE A 16 -16.91 -23.61 -17.26
C PHE A 16 -17.98 -22.51 -17.22
N GLY A 17 -18.12 -21.91 -16.03
CA GLY A 17 -18.84 -20.66 -15.81
C GLY A 17 -18.28 -19.82 -14.65
N ASN A 18 -17.04 -20.08 -14.18
CA ASN A 18 -16.54 -19.55 -12.91
C ASN A 18 -15.28 -18.67 -12.99
N TYR A 19 -14.80 -18.28 -14.18
CA TYR A 19 -13.71 -17.28 -14.27
C TYR A 19 -14.23 -15.83 -14.10
N ILE A 20 -15.55 -15.67 -13.98
CA ILE A 20 -16.23 -14.37 -13.95
C ILE A 20 -16.60 -14.04 -12.50
N HIS A 21 -15.90 -13.06 -11.93
CA HIS A 21 -16.45 -12.28 -10.84
C HIS A 21 -17.54 -11.41 -11.45
N ASN A 22 -18.80 -11.88 -11.44
CA ASN A 22 -19.94 -11.06 -11.88
C ASN A 22 -20.06 -9.89 -10.92
N THR A 23 -19.63 -8.69 -11.34
CA THR A 23 -19.77 -7.43 -10.59
C THR A 23 -21.22 -6.97 -10.65
N LYS A 24 -22.07 -7.68 -9.91
CA LYS A 24 -23.27 -7.10 -9.31
C LYS A 24 -23.15 -7.33 -7.81
N LYS A 25 -22.19 -6.65 -7.18
CA LYS A 25 -22.31 -6.43 -5.74
C LYS A 25 -23.53 -5.56 -5.56
N THR A 26 -24.54 -6.08 -4.87
CA THR A 26 -25.55 -5.21 -4.27
C THR A 26 -24.79 -4.30 -3.33
N ILE A 27 -24.52 -3.07 -3.76
CA ILE A 27 -23.92 -2.07 -2.91
C ILE A 27 -24.86 -1.95 -1.72
N ILE A 28 -24.39 -2.34 -0.53
CA ILE A 28 -25.08 -2.08 0.72
C ILE A 28 -24.87 -0.59 1.03
N THR A 29 -25.29 0.29 0.11
CA THR A 29 -25.37 1.75 0.26
C THR A 29 -26.61 2.07 1.07
N SER A 30 -26.57 1.60 2.33
CA SER A 30 -27.32 2.04 3.50
C SER A 30 -27.29 0.86 4.49
N MET A 31 -26.21 0.68 5.25
CA MET A 31 -26.28 -0.20 6.43
C MET A 31 -27.10 0.51 7.51
N SER A 32 -28.41 0.51 7.30
CA SER A 32 -29.43 0.75 8.31
C SER A 32 -29.37 -0.41 9.32
N ASN A 33 -29.03 -0.07 10.56
CA ASN A 33 -28.92 -0.89 11.79
C ASN A 33 -27.51 -1.39 12.14
N SER A 34 -26.87 -0.69 13.09
CA SER A 34 -25.58 -1.06 13.71
C SER A 34 -25.51 -2.52 14.19
N ASN A 35 -26.64 -3.11 14.58
CA ASN A 35 -26.69 -4.47 15.11
C ASN A 35 -26.42 -5.55 14.05
N GLU A 36 -26.87 -5.36 12.80
CA GLU A 36 -26.65 -6.35 11.74
C GLU A 36 -25.18 -6.38 11.31
N ASN A 37 -24.55 -5.21 11.18
CA ASN A 37 -23.12 -5.09 10.90
C ASN A 37 -22.28 -5.70 12.05
N ILE A 38 -22.65 -5.44 13.30
CA ILE A 38 -22.03 -6.07 14.48
C ILE A 38 -22.08 -7.60 14.38
N ASP A 39 -23.23 -8.17 13.99
CA ASP A 39 -23.41 -9.62 13.94
C ASP A 39 -22.61 -10.26 12.79
N ILE A 40 -22.57 -9.63 11.61
CA ILE A 40 -21.73 -10.06 10.48
C ILE A 40 -20.25 -10.06 10.86
N GLN A 41 -19.76 -8.96 11.46
CA GLN A 41 -18.37 -8.89 11.91
C GLN A 41 -18.07 -9.89 13.01
N ARG A 42 -19.00 -10.12 13.95
CA ARG A 42 -18.84 -11.15 14.97
C ARG A 42 -18.66 -12.52 14.33
N GLU A 43 -19.49 -12.87 13.36
CA GLU A 43 -19.38 -14.17 12.70
C GLU A 43 -18.03 -14.34 11.98
N LYS A 44 -17.54 -13.29 11.30
CA LYS A 44 -16.21 -13.28 10.66
C LYS A 44 -15.06 -13.40 11.67
N VAL A 45 -15.11 -12.63 12.76
CA VAL A 45 -14.05 -12.59 13.80
C VAL A 45 -13.91 -13.92 14.57
N PHE A 46 -14.99 -14.68 14.70
CA PHE A 46 -14.99 -15.98 15.39
C PHE A 46 -14.91 -17.19 14.45
N LYS A 47 -14.90 -16.97 13.13
CA LYS A 47 -14.44 -17.97 12.15
C LYS A 47 -12.90 -18.01 12.09
N SER A 48 -12.33 -19.04 11.46
CA SER A 48 -10.90 -19.07 11.16
C SER A 48 -10.56 -17.97 10.15
N SER A 49 -9.43 -17.28 10.36
CA SER A 49 -8.95 -16.30 9.37
C SER A 49 -8.86 -16.95 7.99
N PRO A 50 -9.30 -16.25 6.94
CA PRO A 50 -9.13 -16.73 5.57
C PRO A 50 -7.62 -16.80 5.27
N LEU A 51 -7.12 -18.02 5.10
CA LEU A 51 -5.73 -18.27 4.71
C LEU A 51 -5.64 -18.31 3.19
N ILE A 52 -4.59 -17.69 2.65
CA ILE A 52 -4.34 -17.71 1.21
C ILE A 52 -3.47 -18.91 0.87
N SER A 53 -3.85 -19.64 -0.18
CA SER A 53 -3.05 -20.73 -0.73
C SER A 53 -2.04 -20.16 -1.72
N LEU A 54 -0.76 -20.18 -1.35
CA LEU A 54 0.34 -19.87 -2.24
C LEU A 54 0.60 -21.05 -3.18
N VAL A 55 0.85 -20.73 -4.45
CA VAL A 55 1.30 -21.67 -5.49
C VAL A 55 2.82 -21.61 -5.62
N SER A 56 3.36 -20.40 -5.78
CA SER A 56 4.80 -20.14 -5.88
C SER A 56 5.08 -18.65 -5.59
N PRO A 57 6.32 -18.27 -5.19
CA PRO A 57 6.71 -16.86 -5.21
C PRO A 57 6.80 -16.37 -6.66
N CYS A 58 6.45 -15.12 -6.93
CA CYS A 58 6.80 -14.53 -8.22
C CYS A 58 8.32 -14.26 -8.24
N LYS A 59 8.98 -14.65 -9.33
CA LYS A 59 10.41 -14.49 -9.60
C LYS A 59 10.59 -13.77 -10.93
N ILE A 60 11.82 -13.35 -11.24
CA ILE A 60 12.15 -12.80 -12.56
C ILE A 60 11.79 -13.86 -13.61
N ASP A 61 11.15 -13.42 -14.70
CA ASP A 61 10.61 -14.24 -15.79
C ASP A 61 9.45 -15.18 -15.38
N ASP A 62 9.05 -15.19 -14.10
CA ASP A 62 7.92 -15.92 -13.56
C ASP A 62 7.08 -15.01 -12.64
N GLY A 63 6.31 -14.11 -13.24
CA GLY A 63 5.42 -13.19 -12.57
C GLY A 63 6.01 -11.81 -12.26
N ILE A 64 7.34 -11.65 -12.29
CA ILE A 64 8.04 -10.36 -12.23
C ILE A 64 8.79 -10.10 -13.54
N ILE A 65 8.51 -8.97 -14.18
CA ILE A 65 9.24 -8.52 -15.37
C ILE A 65 10.53 -7.82 -14.93
N GLN A 66 11.66 -8.20 -15.53
CA GLN A 66 12.90 -7.45 -15.44
C GLN A 66 13.13 -6.71 -16.76
N LEU A 67 13.20 -5.38 -16.69
CA LEU A 67 13.41 -4.55 -17.88
C LEU A 67 14.90 -4.38 -18.18
N LYS A 68 15.23 -4.41 -19.46
CA LYS A 68 16.53 -3.96 -19.97
C LYS A 68 16.54 -2.44 -20.07
N SER A 69 17.74 -1.84 -20.07
CA SER A 69 17.88 -0.38 -20.11
C SER A 69 17.17 0.28 -21.30
N ASN A 70 17.16 -0.36 -22.48
CA ASN A 70 16.44 0.16 -23.64
C ASN A 70 14.91 0.12 -23.47
N GLU A 71 14.37 -0.85 -22.73
CA GLU A 71 12.94 -0.95 -22.43
C GLU A 71 12.55 0.09 -21.35
N GLU A 72 13.42 0.33 -20.36
CA GLU A 72 13.23 1.41 -19.39
C GLU A 72 13.16 2.77 -20.10
N ASP A 73 14.08 3.05 -21.02
CA ASP A 73 14.12 4.29 -21.79
C ASP A 73 12.88 4.46 -22.68
N GLU A 74 12.36 3.37 -23.27
CA GLU A 74 11.10 3.38 -24.01
C GLU A 74 9.93 3.83 -23.12
N TYR A 75 9.75 3.22 -21.94
CA TYR A 75 8.66 3.59 -21.05
C TYR A 75 8.83 4.99 -20.46
N ILE A 76 10.07 5.43 -20.20
CA ILE A 76 10.34 6.84 -19.83
C ILE A 76 9.88 7.78 -20.95
N GLY A 77 10.15 7.44 -22.22
CA GLY A 77 9.67 8.20 -23.37
C GLY A 77 8.13 8.28 -23.41
N PHE A 78 7.43 7.15 -23.22
CA PHE A 78 5.97 7.14 -23.13
C PHE A 78 5.43 8.07 -22.04
N PHE A 79 6.09 8.14 -20.89
CA PHE A 79 5.72 9.05 -19.81
C PHE A 79 5.95 10.51 -20.19
N ASP A 80 7.12 10.83 -20.76
CA ASP A 80 7.51 12.21 -21.08
C ASP A 80 6.72 12.81 -22.26
N ASP A 81 6.24 11.97 -23.19
CA ASP A 81 5.49 12.40 -24.37
C ASP A 81 4.00 12.73 -24.10
N GLN A 82 3.44 12.30 -22.96
CA GLN A 82 2.03 12.50 -22.64
C GLN A 82 1.81 13.58 -21.56
N ALA A 83 0.80 14.43 -21.79
CA ALA A 83 0.33 15.37 -20.77
C ALA A 83 -0.46 14.58 -19.72
N ASN A 84 0.17 14.31 -18.58
CA ASN A 84 -0.34 13.35 -17.62
C ASN A 84 -1.17 14.02 -16.52
N ASP A 85 -2.42 13.59 -16.36
CA ASP A 85 -3.19 13.84 -15.14
C ASP A 85 -2.75 12.86 -14.05
N ILE A 86 -1.79 13.31 -13.23
CA ILE A 86 -1.15 12.51 -12.18
C ILE A 86 -1.63 12.98 -10.81
N SER A 87 -2.12 12.04 -10.02
CA SER A 87 -2.38 12.24 -8.60
C SER A 87 -1.50 11.33 -7.76
N TYR A 88 -0.76 11.89 -6.80
CA TYR A 88 -0.13 11.09 -5.75
C TYR A 88 -1.17 10.79 -4.66
N PHE A 89 -1.35 9.52 -4.33
CA PHE A 89 -2.17 9.09 -3.20
C PHE A 89 -1.25 8.53 -2.11
N ILE A 90 -1.10 9.27 -1.01
CA ILE A 90 -0.07 9.02 -0.01
C ILE A 90 -0.71 8.73 1.35
N PRO A 91 -0.70 7.47 1.80
CA PRO A 91 -1.12 7.12 3.15
C PRO A 91 -0.18 7.74 4.19
N ALA A 92 -0.70 8.65 5.01
CA ALA A 92 0.07 9.47 5.96
C ALA A 92 -0.46 9.46 7.41
N SER A 93 -1.43 8.60 7.73
CA SER A 93 -2.10 8.55 9.04
C SER A 93 -1.30 7.81 10.12
N GLY A 94 -0.11 7.27 9.80
CA GLY A 94 0.72 6.55 10.76
C GLY A 94 1.35 7.46 11.83
N SER A 95 1.23 7.08 13.11
CA SER A 95 1.91 7.75 14.23
C SER A 95 3.43 7.52 14.23
N GLY A 96 4.17 8.56 14.64
CA GLY A 96 5.61 8.52 14.90
C GLY A 96 6.02 7.66 16.10
N SER A 97 5.11 7.36 17.03
CA SER A 97 5.39 6.61 18.27
C SER A 97 6.23 5.34 18.07
N ARG A 98 5.94 4.56 17.01
CA ARG A 98 6.69 3.34 16.70
C ARG A 98 8.15 3.60 16.31
N MET A 99 8.44 4.75 15.68
CA MET A 99 9.82 5.14 15.32
C MET A 99 10.70 5.40 16.55
N PHE A 100 10.08 5.66 17.70
CA PHE A 100 10.73 5.98 18.96
C PHE A 100 10.49 4.90 20.03
N GLN A 101 10.00 3.71 19.67
CA GLN A 101 9.65 2.66 20.62
C GLN A 101 10.83 2.27 21.53
N PHE A 102 12.05 2.24 20.97
CA PHE A 102 13.27 1.96 21.73
C PHE A 102 13.58 3.03 22.79
N ILE A 103 13.18 4.29 22.56
CA ILE A 103 13.31 5.37 23.56
C ILE A 103 12.33 5.14 24.72
N PHE A 104 11.08 4.81 24.43
CA PHE A 104 10.11 4.47 25.48
C PHE A 104 10.55 3.27 26.32
N ASP A 105 11.09 2.23 25.68
CA ASP A 105 11.63 1.06 26.38
C ASP A 105 12.84 1.45 27.26
N TYR A 106 13.71 2.35 26.80
CA TYR A 106 14.81 2.86 27.60
C TYR A 106 14.32 3.66 28.81
N LEU A 107 13.47 4.66 28.62
CA LEU A 107 13.01 5.54 29.70
C LEU A 107 12.14 4.81 30.75
N SER A 108 11.39 3.79 30.36
CA SER A 108 10.50 3.05 31.27
C SER A 108 11.14 1.85 31.96
N LYS A 109 12.08 1.16 31.29
CA LYS A 109 12.64 -0.11 31.74
C LYS A 109 14.16 -0.10 31.88
N ASN A 110 14.83 1.04 31.62
CA ASN A 110 16.28 1.14 31.49
C ASN A 110 16.87 0.12 30.51
N LYS A 111 16.11 -0.25 29.47
CA LYS A 111 16.54 -1.19 28.44
C LYS A 111 17.41 -0.46 27.41
N SER A 112 18.72 -0.46 27.61
CA SER A 112 19.67 0.07 26.63
C SER A 112 19.68 -0.76 25.35
N SER A 113 19.94 -0.10 24.22
CA SER A 113 20.09 -0.70 22.90
C SER A 113 21.13 0.06 22.07
N ASP A 114 21.69 -0.59 21.05
CA ASP A 114 22.61 0.06 20.11
C ASP A 114 21.96 1.26 19.41
N GLU A 115 20.63 1.24 19.21
CA GLU A 115 19.88 2.36 18.66
C GLU A 115 19.91 3.61 19.55
N ILE A 116 19.92 3.47 20.89
CA ILE A 116 20.05 4.62 21.81
C ILE A 116 21.43 5.25 21.62
N ASN A 117 22.50 4.44 21.64
CA ASN A 117 23.86 4.93 21.49
C ASN A 117 24.05 5.61 20.13
N LEU A 118 23.52 5.00 19.06
CA LEU A 118 23.58 5.56 17.72
C LEU A 118 22.84 6.90 17.62
N LEU A 119 21.65 7.01 18.22
CA LEU A 119 20.86 8.24 18.26
C LEU A 119 21.61 9.36 18.99
N ILE A 120 22.13 9.10 20.19
CA ILE A 120 22.83 10.12 21.00
C ILE A 120 24.12 10.57 20.31
N ASN A 121 24.93 9.62 19.83
CA ASN A 121 26.22 9.94 19.19
C ASN A 121 26.05 10.69 17.86
N SER A 122 24.89 10.57 17.21
CA SER A 122 24.61 11.19 15.91
C SER A 122 23.54 12.28 16.01
N ILE A 123 23.25 12.79 17.21
CA ILE A 123 22.08 13.65 17.44
C ILE A 123 22.08 14.90 16.57
N GLU A 124 23.26 15.50 16.35
CA GLU A 124 23.45 16.68 15.52
C GLU A 124 23.22 16.44 14.02
N GLU A 125 23.26 15.18 13.56
CA GLU A 125 23.02 14.84 12.16
C GLU A 125 21.53 14.86 11.79
N PHE A 126 20.62 14.73 12.77
CA PHE A 126 19.19 14.67 12.49
C PHE A 126 18.59 16.05 12.21
N ALA A 127 17.69 16.10 11.23
CA ALA A 127 17.01 17.35 10.86
C ALA A 127 16.17 17.95 12.01
N PHE A 128 15.61 17.11 12.88
CA PHE A 128 14.87 17.59 14.04
C PHE A 128 15.74 18.29 15.09
N PHE A 129 17.07 18.09 15.09
CA PHE A 129 17.96 18.79 16.03
C PHE A 129 17.88 20.31 15.85
N ASN A 130 17.74 20.76 14.60
CA ASN A 130 17.55 22.16 14.24
C ASN A 130 16.21 22.75 14.73
N LYS A 131 15.30 21.93 15.27
CA LYS A 131 14.04 22.38 15.85
C LYS A 131 14.15 22.66 17.36
N PHE A 132 15.23 22.25 18.02
CA PHE A 132 15.52 22.71 19.38
C PHE A 132 15.87 24.20 19.37
N ASN A 133 15.60 24.89 20.48
CA ASN A 133 16.12 26.26 20.66
C ASN A 133 17.65 26.23 20.84
N GLU A 134 18.31 27.39 20.66
CA GLU A 134 19.78 27.48 20.73
C GLU A 134 20.34 27.05 22.09
N GLU A 135 19.62 27.31 23.18
CA GLU A 135 20.02 26.92 24.54
C GLU A 135 20.14 25.40 24.67
N ILE A 136 19.09 24.65 24.31
CA ILE A 136 19.08 23.19 24.36
C ILE A 136 20.13 22.62 23.40
N GLN A 137 20.27 23.18 22.19
CA GLN A 137 21.31 22.73 21.27
C GLN A 137 22.71 22.86 21.87
N ASN A 138 22.99 23.97 22.55
CA ASN A 138 24.29 24.19 23.20
C ASN A 138 24.50 23.26 24.40
N GLN A 139 23.47 23.05 25.23
CA GLN A 139 23.54 22.10 26.35
C GLN A 139 23.84 20.68 25.87
N ILE A 140 23.22 20.24 24.77
CA ILE A 140 23.51 18.93 24.16
C ILE A 140 24.96 18.87 23.66
N LYS A 141 25.42 19.87 22.90
CA LYS A 141 26.79 19.94 22.35
C LYS A 141 27.88 19.97 23.43
N ASN A 142 27.60 20.63 24.54
CA ASN A 142 28.52 20.74 25.67
C ASN A 142 28.46 19.54 26.62
N ASN A 143 27.62 18.52 26.33
CA ASN A 143 27.35 17.38 27.21
C ASN A 143 26.86 17.79 28.61
N GLU A 144 26.04 18.83 28.68
CA GLU A 144 25.43 19.34 29.92
C GLU A 144 24.15 18.59 30.30
N LEU A 145 23.56 17.84 29.36
CA LEU A 145 22.38 16.99 29.57
C LEU A 145 22.77 15.52 29.51
N ASP A 146 22.15 14.71 30.38
CA ASP A 146 22.29 13.28 30.32
C ASP A 146 21.43 12.63 29.21
N THR A 147 21.66 11.34 28.96
CA THR A 147 20.92 10.58 27.95
C THR A 147 19.41 10.59 28.21
N GLN A 148 18.95 10.48 29.46
CA GLN A 148 17.52 10.45 29.76
C GLN A 148 16.87 11.82 29.49
N GLU A 149 17.55 12.90 29.83
CA GLU A 149 17.10 14.28 29.56
C GLU A 149 16.97 14.52 28.05
N ILE A 150 18.01 14.18 27.28
CA ILE A 150 18.00 14.33 25.81
C ILE A 150 16.85 13.52 25.19
N LEU A 151 16.72 12.25 25.56
CA LEU A 151 15.68 11.37 25.03
C LEU A 151 14.28 11.88 25.39
N SER A 152 14.09 12.37 26.62
CA SER A 152 12.84 12.99 27.05
C SER A 152 12.50 14.23 26.22
N LEU A 153 13.47 15.10 25.97
CA LEU A 153 13.30 16.29 25.13
C LEU A 153 12.92 15.94 23.68
N ILE A 154 13.36 14.80 23.13
CA ILE A 154 12.97 14.37 21.78
C ILE A 154 11.48 13.98 21.72
N ILE A 155 11.03 13.15 22.67
CA ILE A 155 9.73 12.47 22.53
C ILE A 155 8.57 13.13 23.29
N ASN A 156 8.85 13.93 24.33
CA ASN A 156 7.84 14.47 25.23
C ASN A 156 7.49 15.93 24.93
N LYS A 157 6.35 16.37 25.47
CA LYS A 157 5.82 17.74 25.35
C LYS A 157 6.72 18.84 25.93
N SER A 158 7.65 18.49 26.82
CA SER A 158 8.64 19.43 27.36
C SER A 158 9.72 19.82 26.34
N GLY A 159 9.83 19.07 25.23
CA GLY A 159 10.70 19.41 24.11
C GLY A 159 9.96 19.33 22.77
N LEU A 160 10.46 18.52 21.84
CA LEU A 160 9.95 18.46 20.45
C LEU A 160 8.67 17.64 20.29
N ASN A 161 8.31 16.81 21.28
CA ASN A 161 7.09 16.02 21.27
C ASN A 161 6.92 15.10 20.05
N LEU A 162 8.02 14.64 19.43
CA LEU A 162 8.02 13.98 18.12
C LEU A 162 7.25 12.66 18.11
N ALA A 163 7.20 11.95 19.23
CA ALA A 163 6.53 10.66 19.31
C ALA A 163 5.00 10.75 19.18
N THR A 164 4.42 11.93 19.41
CA THR A 164 2.98 12.18 19.26
C THR A 164 2.60 12.61 17.84
N LEU A 165 3.55 13.12 17.07
CA LEU A 165 3.30 13.59 15.71
C LEU A 165 3.04 12.41 14.75
N PRO A 166 2.25 12.61 13.68
CA PRO A 166 2.26 11.68 12.55
C PRO A 166 3.65 11.68 11.92
N LYS A 167 4.05 10.52 11.37
CA LYS A 167 5.39 10.35 10.77
C LYS A 167 5.71 11.43 9.74
N GLY A 168 4.71 11.84 8.96
CA GLY A 168 4.85 12.82 7.90
C GLY A 168 5.23 14.23 8.37
N LEU A 169 5.04 14.56 9.66
CA LEU A 169 5.43 15.86 10.25
C LEU A 169 6.81 15.83 10.92
N ILE A 170 7.40 14.64 11.12
CA ILE A 170 8.74 14.54 11.71
C ILE A 170 9.76 15.04 10.68
N PRO A 171 10.66 15.98 11.02
CA PRO A 171 11.71 16.41 10.10
C PRO A 171 12.67 15.26 9.77
N PHE A 172 12.77 14.92 8.49
CA PHE A 172 13.63 13.83 8.00
C PHE A 172 14.97 14.36 7.52
N HIS A 173 14.95 15.42 6.70
CA HIS A 173 16.15 15.86 5.98
C HIS A 173 16.40 17.36 6.14
N ASN A 174 17.68 17.73 6.17
CA ASN A 174 18.11 19.12 6.07
C ASN A 174 18.40 19.45 4.60
N VAL A 175 17.54 20.26 3.97
CA VAL A 175 17.70 20.71 2.59
C VAL A 175 17.84 22.22 2.56
N LYS A 176 18.96 22.73 2.06
CA LYS A 176 19.26 24.18 1.97
C LYS A 176 19.01 24.93 3.30
N ASN A 177 19.48 24.36 4.41
CA ASN A 177 19.32 24.86 5.79
C ASN A 177 17.88 24.87 6.32
N LYS A 178 16.94 24.19 5.65
CA LYS A 178 15.60 23.93 6.18
C LYS A 178 15.46 22.46 6.56
N ALA A 179 14.95 22.21 7.76
CA ALA A 179 14.54 20.89 8.19
C ALA A 179 13.18 20.57 7.56
N LEU A 180 13.20 19.72 6.51
CA LEU A 180 12.02 19.30 5.78
C LEU A 180 11.45 18.01 6.37
N ASN A 181 10.12 17.91 6.35
CA ASN A 181 9.41 16.69 6.70
C ASN A 181 8.90 15.96 5.45
N PRO A 182 8.44 14.71 5.59
CA PRO A 182 7.95 13.95 4.45
C PRO A 182 6.85 14.63 3.65
N PHE A 183 5.84 15.30 4.25
CA PHE A 183 4.81 15.99 3.47
C PHE A 183 5.41 16.96 2.46
N GLN A 184 6.36 17.77 2.92
CA GLN A 184 7.06 18.74 2.10
C GLN A 184 7.89 18.07 0.99
N GLU A 185 8.64 17.03 1.34
CA GLU A 185 9.53 16.36 0.39
C GLU A 185 8.78 15.53 -0.66
N GLN A 186 7.66 14.92 -0.29
CA GLN A 186 6.79 14.23 -1.26
C GLN A 186 6.30 15.18 -2.34
N ILE A 187 5.88 16.39 -1.94
CA ILE A 187 5.45 17.44 -2.86
C ILE A 187 6.61 17.88 -3.75
N LEU A 188 7.75 18.23 -3.16
CA LEU A 188 8.92 18.70 -3.91
C LEU A 188 9.40 17.68 -4.95
N GLN A 189 9.46 16.39 -4.58
CA GLN A 189 9.87 15.34 -5.51
C GLN A 189 8.79 15.05 -6.57
N GLY A 190 7.51 15.11 -6.22
CA GLY A 190 6.42 14.94 -7.19
C GLY A 190 6.38 16.07 -8.23
N LEU A 191 6.61 17.31 -7.80
CA LEU A 191 6.66 18.48 -8.70
C LEU A 191 7.90 18.47 -9.61
N GLU A 192 9.00 17.85 -9.18
CA GLU A 192 10.16 17.59 -10.05
C GLU A 192 9.80 16.63 -11.19
N LEU A 193 8.91 15.67 -10.92
CA LEU A 193 8.44 14.73 -11.93
C LEU A 193 7.41 15.36 -12.87
N ASN A 194 6.40 16.03 -12.32
CA ASN A 194 5.35 16.71 -13.06
C ASN A 194 4.88 17.95 -12.29
N LYS A 195 5.09 19.13 -12.87
CA LYS A 195 4.73 20.42 -12.26
C LYS A 195 3.24 20.59 -11.96
N ASN A 196 2.38 19.83 -12.65
CA ASN A 196 0.93 19.87 -12.49
C ASN A 196 0.41 18.73 -11.61
N ALA A 197 1.30 17.94 -10.99
CA ALA A 197 0.91 16.83 -10.12
C ALA A 197 -0.01 17.31 -8.99
N LYS A 198 -1.02 16.49 -8.70
CA LYS A 198 -1.94 16.66 -7.58
C LYS A 198 -1.48 15.76 -6.44
N PHE A 199 -1.73 16.17 -5.20
CA PHE A 199 -1.34 15.40 -4.02
C PHE A 199 -2.55 15.17 -3.13
N HIS A 200 -2.81 13.90 -2.82
CA HIS A 200 -3.86 13.49 -1.91
C HIS A 200 -3.24 12.73 -0.74
N PHE A 201 -3.40 13.25 0.47
CA PHE A 201 -2.87 12.63 1.68
C PHE A 201 -4.00 12.08 2.54
N THR A 202 -3.85 10.84 3.03
CA THR A 202 -4.77 10.33 4.06
C THR A 202 -4.17 10.58 5.44
N ILE A 203 -4.77 11.49 6.21
CA ILE A 203 -4.18 12.06 7.43
C ILE A 203 -5.02 11.77 8.66
N GLN A 204 -4.46 12.08 9.84
CA GLN A 204 -5.20 12.22 11.09
C GLN A 204 -5.81 13.64 11.12
N GLU A 205 -7.12 13.74 11.35
CA GLU A 205 -7.88 15.00 11.25
C GLU A 205 -7.34 16.06 12.21
N GLU A 206 -6.93 15.66 13.41
CA GLU A 206 -6.39 16.56 14.43
C GLU A 206 -5.07 17.25 14.05
N PHE A 207 -4.35 16.76 13.03
CA PHE A 207 -3.08 17.33 12.57
C PHE A 207 -3.19 18.09 11.24
N GLU A 208 -4.39 18.23 10.67
CA GLU A 208 -4.56 18.85 9.35
C GLU A 208 -4.03 20.28 9.30
N LYS A 209 -4.25 21.05 10.36
CA LYS A 209 -3.78 22.43 10.45
C LYS A 209 -2.26 22.50 10.39
N GLU A 210 -1.58 21.71 11.22
CA GLU A 210 -0.12 21.63 11.29
C GLU A 210 0.48 21.16 9.96
N ILE A 211 -0.19 20.22 9.27
CA ILE A 211 0.22 19.75 7.95
C ILE A 211 0.11 20.87 6.91
N LYS A 212 -1.01 21.61 6.87
CA LYS A 212 -1.19 22.74 5.95
C LYS A 212 -0.17 23.84 6.20
N GLU A 213 0.06 24.20 7.47
CA GLU A 213 1.05 25.21 7.86
C GLU A 213 2.46 24.78 7.43
N SER A 214 2.83 23.53 7.71
CA SER A 214 4.09 22.94 7.25
C SER A 214 4.26 23.00 5.73
N ILE A 215 3.25 22.63 4.96
CA ILE A 215 3.33 22.66 3.49
C ILE A 215 3.48 24.11 2.98
N ALA A 216 2.77 25.07 3.60
CA ALA A 216 2.85 26.48 3.24
C ALA A 216 4.28 27.05 3.38
N GLU A 217 5.10 26.54 4.32
CA GLU A 217 6.50 26.95 4.49
C GLU A 217 7.39 26.70 3.25
N LEU A 218 6.94 25.87 2.30
CA LEU A 218 7.62 25.66 1.03
C LEU A 218 7.62 26.91 0.15
N ASN A 219 6.58 27.76 0.26
CA ASN A 219 6.38 28.94 -0.59
C ASN A 219 6.47 28.62 -2.10
N ILE A 220 5.81 27.55 -2.53
CA ILE A 220 5.72 27.14 -3.93
C ILE A 220 4.25 27.08 -4.35
N ASP A 221 4.00 27.29 -5.64
CA ASP A 221 2.68 27.09 -6.22
C ASP A 221 2.41 25.60 -6.43
N ILE A 222 1.27 25.12 -5.95
CA ILE A 222 0.90 23.70 -5.94
C ILE A 222 -0.51 23.59 -6.50
N ASN A 223 -0.66 22.83 -7.58
CA ASN A 223 -1.90 22.73 -8.34
C ASN A 223 -3.10 22.24 -7.49
N SER A 224 -2.93 21.13 -6.77
CA SER A 224 -3.96 20.62 -5.85
C SER A 224 -3.31 19.86 -4.70
N ILE A 225 -3.77 20.16 -3.48
CA ILE A 225 -3.50 19.36 -2.29
C ILE A 225 -4.83 19.08 -1.61
N ASP A 226 -5.14 17.79 -1.51
CA ASP A 226 -6.36 17.30 -0.91
C ASP A 226 -6.03 16.40 0.28
N PHE A 227 -6.93 16.42 1.26
CA PHE A 227 -6.83 15.61 2.46
C PHE A 227 -8.07 14.75 2.59
N SER A 228 -7.88 13.53 3.07
CA SER A 228 -8.99 12.71 3.53
C SER A 228 -8.62 11.97 4.80
N TYR A 229 -9.63 11.47 5.49
CA TYR A 229 -9.45 10.71 6.73
C TYR A 229 -9.97 9.29 6.51
N GLN A 230 -9.54 8.37 7.36
CA GLN A 230 -10.17 7.06 7.42
C GLN A 230 -11.61 7.24 7.92
N ASP A 231 -12.58 6.77 7.14
CA ASP A 231 -13.99 6.88 7.52
C ASP A 231 -14.25 6.04 8.78
N LYS A 232 -14.72 6.67 9.86
CA LYS A 232 -15.04 6.01 11.13
C LYS A 232 -16.13 4.94 10.95
N ASN A 233 -16.97 5.04 9.92
CA ASN A 233 -17.98 4.03 9.58
C ASN A 233 -17.36 2.73 9.06
N THR A 234 -16.10 2.76 8.60
CA THR A 234 -15.35 1.57 8.21
C THR A 234 -14.67 0.88 9.38
N ASN A 235 -14.77 1.43 10.60
CA ASN A 235 -14.17 0.82 11.78
C ASN A 235 -14.84 -0.51 12.12
N SER A 236 -14.02 -1.43 12.62
CA SER A 236 -14.48 -2.74 13.06
C SER A 236 -14.85 -2.74 14.53
N PHE A 237 -15.89 -3.48 14.90
CA PHE A 237 -16.28 -3.65 16.29
C PHE A 237 -15.29 -4.56 17.04
N ALA A 238 -14.98 -4.21 18.28
CA ALA A 238 -14.16 -5.04 19.16
C ALA A 238 -15.03 -6.01 19.97
N PHE A 239 -14.61 -7.27 20.02
CA PHE A 239 -15.30 -8.34 20.72
C PHE A 239 -14.42 -8.92 21.83
N LYS A 240 -15.03 -9.26 22.96
CA LYS A 240 -14.40 -10.10 23.99
C LYS A 240 -14.29 -11.54 23.47
N LEU A 241 -13.37 -12.33 24.04
CA LEU A 241 -13.19 -13.75 23.66
C LEU A 241 -14.46 -14.61 23.75
N ASN A 242 -15.45 -14.21 24.55
CA ASN A 242 -16.75 -14.89 24.66
C ASN A 242 -17.80 -14.43 23.61
N GLY A 243 -17.40 -13.66 22.59
CA GLY A 243 -18.27 -13.19 21.52
C GLY A 243 -19.05 -11.90 21.79
N LYS A 244 -19.05 -11.39 23.04
CA LYS A 244 -19.78 -10.14 23.36
C LYS A 244 -19.03 -8.92 22.84
N VAL A 245 -19.77 -7.95 22.31
CA VAL A 245 -19.22 -6.63 21.93
C VAL A 245 -18.63 -5.96 23.16
N LEU A 246 -17.44 -5.39 23.02
CA LEU A 246 -16.81 -4.58 24.05
C LEU A 246 -17.40 -3.16 23.99
N LEU A 247 -17.77 -2.61 25.16
CA LEU A 247 -18.34 -1.27 25.27
C LEU A 247 -17.31 -0.29 25.82
N THR A 248 -17.43 0.99 25.44
CA THR A 248 -16.70 2.11 26.04
C THR A 248 -17.22 2.42 27.45
N ASN A 249 -16.52 3.28 28.18
CA ASN A 249 -16.99 3.80 29.49
C ASN A 249 -18.34 4.52 29.38
N GLU A 250 -18.66 5.05 28.20
CA GLU A 250 -19.92 5.71 27.86
C GLU A 250 -21.01 4.72 27.38
N ASN A 251 -20.77 3.40 27.52
CA ASN A 251 -21.70 2.33 27.19
C ASN A 251 -22.06 2.24 25.68
N THR A 252 -21.15 2.65 24.80
CA THR A 252 -21.28 2.51 23.34
C THR A 252 -20.37 1.42 22.79
N PRO A 253 -20.68 0.76 21.66
CA PRO A 253 -19.78 -0.23 21.05
C PRO A 253 -18.39 0.36 20.76
N LEU A 254 -17.34 -0.28 21.29
CA LEU A 254 -15.96 0.08 20.98
C LEU A 254 -15.65 -0.35 19.54
N THR A 255 -15.16 0.60 18.74
CA THR A 255 -14.70 0.35 17.37
C THR A 255 -13.20 0.60 17.22
N ARG A 256 -12.58 -0.02 16.21
CA ARG A 256 -11.16 0.09 15.89
C ARG A 256 -10.97 0.41 14.41
N PRO A 257 -9.98 1.22 14.04
CA PRO A 257 -9.60 1.41 12.65
C PRO A 257 -9.37 0.06 11.97
N ALA A 258 -10.04 -0.18 10.84
CA ALA A 258 -10.04 -1.48 10.17
C ALA A 258 -8.87 -1.66 9.18
N GLY A 259 -7.70 -1.13 9.53
CA GLY A 259 -6.49 -1.22 8.71
C GLY A 259 -6.50 -0.34 7.45
N HIS A 260 -5.48 -0.50 6.60
CA HIS A 260 -5.31 0.27 5.36
C HIS A 260 -6.34 -0.10 4.27
N GLY A 261 -7.07 -1.19 4.42
CA GLY A 261 -8.12 -1.59 3.49
C GLY A 261 -9.20 -0.53 3.28
N ALA A 262 -9.51 0.22 4.34
CA ALA A 262 -10.45 1.34 4.28
C ALA A 262 -10.08 2.42 3.26
N LEU A 263 -8.79 2.52 2.89
CA LEU A 263 -8.29 3.52 1.96
C LEU A 263 -8.78 3.33 0.52
N ILE A 264 -9.38 2.19 0.18
CA ILE A 264 -9.95 1.99 -1.16
C ILE A 264 -11.08 2.97 -1.45
N HIS A 265 -11.86 3.34 -0.43
CA HIS A 265 -12.92 4.36 -0.56
C HIS A 265 -12.32 5.74 -0.84
N ASN A 266 -11.24 6.11 -0.14
CA ASN A 266 -10.50 7.35 -0.39
C ASN A 266 -9.86 7.35 -1.78
N LEU A 267 -9.34 6.21 -2.25
CA LEU A 267 -8.78 6.07 -3.59
C LEU A 267 -9.88 6.18 -4.67
N ASN A 268 -11.09 5.69 -4.38
CA ASN A 268 -12.22 5.72 -5.31
C ASN A 268 -12.61 7.16 -5.69
N THR A 269 -12.48 8.11 -4.75
CA THR A 269 -12.81 9.52 -4.99
C THR A 269 -11.79 10.26 -5.85
N ILE A 270 -10.60 9.69 -6.07
CA ILE A 270 -9.55 10.33 -6.88
C ILE A 270 -9.94 10.33 -8.36
N ASN A 271 -10.08 11.52 -8.94
CA ASN A 271 -10.42 11.69 -10.34
C ASN A 271 -9.17 12.01 -11.19
N SER A 272 -8.24 11.05 -11.23
CA SER A 272 -7.09 11.07 -12.13
C SER A 272 -6.84 9.69 -12.74
N GLU A 273 -6.50 9.66 -14.03
CA GLU A 273 -6.29 8.40 -14.74
C GLU A 273 -5.08 7.64 -14.20
N TYR A 274 -4.04 8.35 -13.76
CA TYR A 274 -2.83 7.77 -13.21
C TYR A 274 -2.66 8.21 -11.75
N VAL A 275 -2.66 7.23 -10.85
CA VAL A 275 -2.54 7.45 -9.40
C VAL A 275 -1.28 6.78 -8.87
N PHE A 276 -0.39 7.55 -8.26
CA PHE A 276 0.88 7.07 -7.74
C PHE A 276 0.74 6.84 -6.24
N ILE A 277 0.84 5.58 -5.83
CA ILE A 277 0.61 5.16 -4.46
C ILE A 277 1.94 4.81 -3.81
N LYS A 278 2.26 5.48 -2.70
CA LYS A 278 3.40 5.16 -1.85
C LYS A 278 3.20 5.64 -0.41
N ASN A 279 3.85 4.96 0.52
CA ASN A 279 3.80 5.33 1.94
C ASN A 279 4.51 6.68 2.19
N ILE A 280 3.98 7.47 3.13
CA ILE A 280 4.54 8.78 3.51
C ILE A 280 6.02 8.69 3.91
N ASP A 281 6.42 7.61 4.61
CA ASP A 281 7.77 7.42 5.13
C ASP A 281 8.78 6.94 4.08
N ASN A 282 8.35 6.60 2.86
CA ASN A 282 9.24 6.27 1.76
C ASN A 282 9.59 7.53 0.96
N VAL A 283 10.60 8.25 1.44
CA VAL A 283 11.16 9.44 0.79
C VAL A 283 12.66 9.50 1.02
N GLN A 284 13.43 9.59 -0.06
CA GLN A 284 14.88 9.77 0.01
C GLN A 284 15.20 11.24 0.24
N HIS A 285 16.43 11.53 0.69
CA HIS A 285 16.95 12.89 0.68
C HIS A 285 16.82 13.48 -0.74
N PHE A 286 16.48 14.76 -0.85
CA PHE A 286 16.19 15.41 -2.14
C PHE A 286 17.31 15.27 -3.20
N ASP A 287 18.58 15.23 -2.77
CA ASP A 287 19.73 15.02 -3.65
C ASP A 287 19.87 13.58 -4.18
N LYS A 288 19.14 12.62 -3.59
CA LYS A 288 19.12 11.19 -3.96
C LYS A 288 17.84 10.77 -4.72
N LYS A 289 16.95 11.72 -5.02
CA LYS A 289 15.62 11.46 -5.63
C LYS A 289 15.63 10.76 -6.98
N ASN A 290 16.73 10.84 -7.75
CA ASN A 290 16.76 10.44 -9.17
C ASN A 290 16.33 8.98 -9.42
N ALA A 291 16.71 8.05 -8.53
CA ALA A 291 16.30 6.66 -8.66
C ALA A 291 14.77 6.52 -8.52
N ALA A 292 14.15 7.20 -7.54
CA ALA A 292 12.71 7.20 -7.37
C ALA A 292 11.98 7.88 -8.54
N LEU A 293 12.49 9.02 -9.04
CA LEU A 293 11.91 9.69 -10.21
C LEU A 293 11.93 8.79 -11.44
N LYS A 294 13.07 8.13 -11.71
CA LYS A 294 13.17 7.16 -12.81
C LYS A 294 12.17 6.02 -12.65
N THR A 295 12.06 5.44 -11.45
CA THR A 295 11.07 4.38 -11.16
C THR A 295 9.65 4.84 -11.48
N TRP A 296 9.25 6.05 -11.07
CA TRP A 296 7.90 6.56 -11.37
C TRP A 296 7.65 6.72 -12.87
N LYS A 297 8.61 7.25 -13.62
CA LYS A 297 8.49 7.35 -15.09
C LYS A 297 8.32 5.98 -15.75
N VAL A 298 9.16 5.01 -15.39
CA VAL A 298 9.10 3.64 -15.93
C VAL A 298 7.76 2.98 -15.62
N LEU A 299 7.33 2.99 -14.36
CA LEU A 299 6.06 2.38 -13.95
C LEU A 299 4.86 3.01 -14.66
N SER A 300 4.86 4.34 -14.78
CA SER A 300 3.77 5.07 -15.42
C SER A 300 3.74 4.86 -16.93
N GLY A 301 4.89 4.94 -17.60
CA GLY A 301 5.00 4.66 -19.03
C GLY A 301 4.61 3.24 -19.39
N LEU A 302 4.99 2.26 -18.56
CA LEU A 302 4.56 0.88 -18.72
C LEU A 302 3.03 0.75 -18.57
N LEU A 303 2.42 1.42 -17.58
CA LEU A 303 0.95 1.39 -17.45
C LEU A 303 0.26 2.01 -18.67
N MET A 304 0.77 3.14 -19.16
CA MET A 304 0.26 3.80 -20.36
C MET A 304 0.32 2.86 -21.57
N LYS A 305 1.47 2.22 -21.78
CA LYS A 305 1.67 1.29 -22.89
C LYS A 305 0.81 0.03 -22.76
N PHE A 306 0.70 -0.54 -21.56
CA PHE A 306 -0.19 -1.65 -21.25
C PHE A 306 -1.65 -1.31 -21.59
N LYS A 307 -2.14 -0.13 -21.17
CA LYS A 307 -3.51 0.32 -21.47
C LYS A 307 -3.71 0.57 -22.96
N GLN A 308 -2.73 1.15 -23.65
CA GLN A 308 -2.80 1.36 -25.11
C GLN A 308 -2.93 0.02 -25.84
N ASP A 309 -2.05 -0.93 -25.56
CA ASP A 309 -2.07 -2.25 -26.20
C ASP A 309 -3.35 -3.02 -25.83
N GLY A 310 -3.84 -2.87 -24.59
CA GLY A 310 -5.10 -3.43 -24.14
C GLY A 310 -6.31 -2.88 -24.90
N ARG A 311 -6.34 -1.57 -25.18
CA ARG A 311 -7.36 -0.96 -26.04
C ARG A 311 -7.32 -1.49 -27.48
N GLU A 312 -6.12 -1.70 -28.01
CA GLU A 312 -5.95 -2.26 -29.36
C GLU A 312 -6.46 -3.70 -29.41
N LEU A 313 -6.17 -4.50 -28.37
CA LEU A 313 -6.71 -5.85 -28.22
C LEU A 313 -8.23 -5.86 -28.09
N LEU A 314 -8.83 -4.93 -27.34
CA LEU A 314 -10.29 -4.81 -27.23
C LEU A 314 -10.98 -4.47 -28.56
N LYS A 315 -10.31 -3.73 -29.46
CA LYS A 315 -10.85 -3.39 -30.79
C LYS A 315 -10.89 -4.62 -31.71
N ASN A 316 -9.88 -5.48 -31.64
CA ASN A 316 -9.74 -6.68 -32.48
C ASN A 316 -9.37 -7.91 -31.63
N PRO A 317 -10.28 -8.41 -30.79
CA PRO A 317 -9.98 -9.49 -29.86
C PRO A 317 -9.75 -10.80 -30.61
N SER A 318 -8.65 -11.47 -30.29
CA SER A 318 -8.36 -12.85 -30.68
C SER A 318 -7.56 -13.54 -29.58
N ILE A 319 -7.63 -14.87 -29.53
CA ILE A 319 -6.88 -15.66 -28.56
C ILE A 319 -5.38 -15.47 -28.82
N GLU A 320 -4.96 -15.47 -30.08
CA GLU A 320 -3.57 -15.27 -30.47
C GLU A 320 -3.03 -13.90 -30.04
N ALA A 321 -3.81 -12.83 -30.26
CA ALA A 321 -3.40 -11.49 -29.81
C ALA A 321 -3.36 -11.38 -28.28
N PHE A 322 -4.26 -12.09 -27.56
CA PHE A 322 -4.20 -12.16 -26.11
C PHE A 322 -2.98 -12.92 -25.59
N HIS A 323 -2.57 -14.00 -26.27
CA HIS A 323 -1.35 -14.73 -25.93
C HIS A 323 -0.10 -13.84 -26.11
N GLU A 324 -0.01 -13.10 -27.21
CA GLU A 324 1.09 -12.15 -27.43
C GLU A 324 1.07 -11.00 -26.41
N PHE A 325 -0.12 -10.48 -26.07
CA PHE A 325 -0.29 -9.51 -25.00
C PHE A 325 0.20 -10.06 -23.65
N ASN A 326 -0.17 -11.29 -23.32
CA ASN A 326 0.28 -11.94 -22.10
C ASN A 326 1.80 -12.15 -22.07
N LYS A 327 2.38 -12.60 -23.17
CA LYS A 327 3.83 -12.81 -23.30
C LYS A 327 4.61 -11.52 -23.08
N LYS A 328 4.09 -10.39 -23.55
CA LYS A 328 4.72 -9.07 -23.37
C LYS A 328 4.66 -8.57 -21.91
N TYR A 329 3.54 -8.79 -21.23
CA TYR A 329 3.25 -8.16 -19.93
C TYR A 329 3.23 -9.12 -18.74
N ASN A 330 3.49 -10.42 -18.98
CA ASN A 330 3.25 -11.50 -18.02
C ASN A 330 1.89 -11.31 -17.33
N PHE A 331 0.84 -11.03 -18.10
CA PHE A 331 -0.41 -10.46 -17.57
C PHE A 331 -1.15 -11.45 -16.65
N CYS A 332 -1.19 -12.73 -17.03
CA CYS A 332 -1.95 -13.83 -16.47
C CYS A 332 -1.10 -15.09 -16.36
N SER A 333 -1.57 -16.05 -15.57
CA SER A 333 -0.92 -17.36 -15.41
C SER A 333 -1.05 -18.22 -16.66
N ASP A 334 -0.14 -19.17 -16.83
CA ASP A 334 -0.21 -20.18 -17.90
C ASP A 334 -1.51 -20.99 -17.86
N GLN A 335 -2.09 -21.20 -16.67
CA GLN A 335 -3.38 -21.85 -16.52
C GLN A 335 -4.45 -21.07 -17.31
N ILE A 336 -4.55 -19.76 -17.09
CA ILE A 336 -5.52 -18.90 -17.78
C ILE A 336 -5.26 -18.94 -19.28
N ILE A 337 -4.01 -18.81 -19.71
CA ILE A 337 -3.64 -18.79 -21.13
C ILE A 337 -3.99 -20.09 -21.85
N ASN A 338 -3.87 -21.23 -21.17
CA ASN A 338 -4.19 -22.52 -21.77
C ASN A 338 -5.70 -22.83 -21.76
N GLU A 339 -6.45 -22.23 -20.83
CA GLU A 339 -7.88 -22.50 -20.62
C GLU A 339 -8.80 -21.47 -21.31
N ILE A 340 -8.30 -20.27 -21.62
CA ILE A 340 -9.07 -19.19 -22.24
C ILE A 340 -9.59 -19.63 -23.62
N SER A 341 -10.91 -19.52 -23.80
CA SER A 341 -11.57 -19.90 -25.07
C SER A 341 -12.66 -18.95 -25.51
N ASP A 342 -13.07 -18.02 -24.65
CA ASP A 342 -14.10 -17.01 -24.93
C ASP A 342 -13.49 -15.60 -24.98
N LEU A 343 -13.84 -14.85 -26.04
CA LEU A 343 -13.40 -13.47 -26.21
C LEU A 343 -14.06 -12.53 -25.19
N GLU A 344 -15.25 -12.86 -24.68
CA GLU A 344 -15.89 -12.06 -23.61
C GLU A 344 -15.14 -12.19 -22.28
N GLU A 345 -14.51 -13.33 -22.00
CA GLU A 345 -13.64 -13.48 -20.83
C GLU A 345 -12.43 -12.54 -20.93
N ILE A 346 -11.79 -12.46 -22.12
CA ILE A 346 -10.68 -11.54 -22.38
C ILE A 346 -11.11 -10.09 -22.14
N LYS A 347 -12.27 -9.68 -22.66
CA LYS A 347 -12.81 -8.33 -22.46
C LYS A 347 -13.07 -8.03 -20.99
N THR A 348 -13.67 -8.98 -20.27
CA THR A 348 -13.96 -8.85 -18.84
C THR A 348 -12.68 -8.71 -18.01
N MET A 349 -11.62 -9.43 -18.39
CA MET A 349 -10.33 -9.32 -17.72
C MET A 349 -9.66 -7.97 -17.97
N LEU A 350 -9.68 -7.49 -19.22
CA LEU A 350 -9.10 -6.20 -19.56
C LEU A 350 -9.86 -5.02 -18.92
N ASN A 351 -11.18 -5.12 -18.75
CA ASN A 351 -12.04 -4.09 -18.14
C ASN A 351 -12.02 -4.12 -16.60
N ARG A 352 -10.84 -4.27 -16.01
CA ARG A 352 -10.59 -4.12 -14.56
C ARG A 352 -9.68 -2.92 -14.31
N PRO A 353 -9.69 -2.33 -13.11
CA PRO A 353 -8.69 -1.34 -12.74
C PRO A 353 -7.30 -1.97 -12.85
N SER A 354 -6.31 -1.17 -13.24
CA SER A 354 -4.97 -1.66 -13.56
C SER A 354 -3.92 -1.09 -12.62
N ARG A 355 -2.88 -1.87 -12.32
CA ARG A 355 -1.76 -1.44 -11.49
C ARG A 355 -0.44 -2.07 -11.94
N ILE A 356 0.58 -1.24 -12.05
CA ILE A 356 1.97 -1.67 -12.17
C ILE A 356 2.61 -1.47 -10.79
N CYS A 357 3.11 -2.56 -10.20
CA CYS A 357 3.76 -2.51 -8.89
C CYS A 357 5.25 -2.78 -9.07
N GLY A 358 6.07 -1.78 -8.70
CA GLY A 358 7.51 -1.96 -8.59
C GLY A 358 7.84 -2.85 -7.40
N MET A 359 8.68 -3.85 -7.61
CA MET A 359 9.16 -4.82 -6.62
C MET A 359 10.65 -4.63 -6.42
N VAL A 360 11.10 -4.59 -5.18
CA VAL A 360 12.54 -4.50 -4.87
C VAL A 360 13.06 -5.85 -4.42
N LYS A 361 14.35 -6.12 -4.61
CA LYS A 361 14.98 -7.33 -4.08
C LYS A 361 14.81 -7.38 -2.57
N ASN A 362 14.46 -8.56 -2.05
CA ASN A 362 14.30 -8.73 -0.61
C ASN A 362 15.67 -8.89 0.06
N GLU A 363 16.12 -7.87 0.77
CA GLU A 363 17.38 -7.88 1.53
C GLU A 363 17.17 -8.27 3.01
N GLY A 364 16.20 -9.15 3.26
CA GLY A 364 15.83 -9.60 4.61
C GLY A 364 14.81 -8.71 5.33
N LEU A 365 14.11 -7.84 4.58
CA LEU A 365 13.11 -6.96 5.16
C LEU A 365 11.80 -7.73 5.44
N PRO A 366 11.20 -7.56 6.64
CA PRO A 366 9.91 -8.17 6.94
C PRO A 366 8.78 -7.43 6.19
N GLY A 367 7.87 -8.20 5.60
CA GLY A 367 6.56 -7.72 5.13
C GLY A 367 6.07 -8.49 3.92
N GLY A 368 5.21 -7.86 3.10
CA GLY A 368 4.54 -8.53 1.99
C GLY A 368 5.39 -8.65 0.72
N GLY A 369 5.17 -9.73 -0.02
CA GLY A 369 5.87 -10.03 -1.27
C GLY A 369 4.92 -10.42 -2.40
N PRO A 370 5.41 -10.50 -3.65
CA PRO A 370 4.63 -10.95 -4.79
C PRO A 370 4.58 -12.48 -4.88
N PHE A 371 3.37 -13.04 -5.01
CA PHE A 371 3.15 -14.48 -5.12
C PHE A 371 2.11 -14.80 -6.20
N TRP A 372 2.25 -15.97 -6.80
CA TRP A 372 1.14 -16.65 -7.45
C TRP A 372 0.30 -17.33 -6.38
N THR A 373 -0.99 -17.03 -6.35
CA THR A 373 -1.93 -17.59 -5.38
C THR A 373 -3.11 -18.25 -6.08
N LYS A 374 -3.71 -19.24 -5.41
CA LYS A 374 -4.88 -19.95 -5.92
C LYS A 374 -6.12 -19.59 -5.10
N GLN A 375 -7.11 -18.99 -5.75
CA GLN A 375 -8.42 -18.68 -5.15
C GLN A 375 -9.52 -19.09 -6.12
N ASN A 376 -10.55 -19.80 -5.64
CA ASN A 376 -11.67 -20.29 -6.46
C ASN A 376 -11.23 -20.98 -7.76
N ASN A 377 -10.16 -21.79 -7.68
CA ASN A 377 -9.53 -22.49 -8.80
C ASN A 377 -8.86 -21.61 -9.87
N THR A 378 -8.70 -20.31 -9.61
CA THR A 378 -7.97 -19.36 -10.45
C THR A 378 -6.61 -19.05 -9.85
N ILE A 379 -5.55 -19.14 -10.67
CA ILE A 379 -4.20 -18.73 -10.29
C ILE A 379 -3.95 -17.29 -10.75
N SER A 380 -3.62 -16.40 -9.81
CA SER A 380 -3.37 -14.99 -10.08
C SER A 380 -2.21 -14.43 -9.25
N LYS A 381 -1.64 -13.31 -9.69
CA LYS A 381 -0.59 -12.58 -8.98
C LYS A 381 -1.19 -11.73 -7.87
N GLN A 382 -0.69 -11.89 -6.65
CA GLN A 382 -1.12 -11.14 -5.49
C GLN A 382 0.07 -10.66 -4.66
N ILE A 383 -0.13 -9.54 -3.97
CA ILE A 383 0.79 -9.08 -2.92
C ILE A 383 0.30 -9.70 -1.62
N ILE A 384 1.09 -10.59 -1.00
CA ILE A 384 0.67 -11.33 0.18
C ILE A 384 1.53 -10.94 1.38
N GLU A 385 0.87 -10.60 2.49
CA GLU A 385 1.53 -10.38 3.77
C GLU A 385 1.73 -11.69 4.53
N LYS A 386 2.79 -11.77 5.35
CA LYS A 386 3.11 -12.97 6.15
C LYS A 386 1.93 -13.45 7.01
N ALA A 387 1.11 -12.53 7.52
CA ALA A 387 -0.06 -12.84 8.35
C ALA A 387 -1.17 -13.61 7.61
N GLN A 388 -1.15 -13.65 6.27
CA GLN A 388 -2.14 -14.34 5.43
C GLN A 388 -1.74 -15.78 5.07
N ILE A 389 -0.53 -16.19 5.43
CA ILE A 389 0.07 -17.46 5.04
C ILE A 389 -0.10 -18.46 6.18
N SER A 390 -0.49 -19.70 5.86
CA SER A 390 -0.59 -20.75 6.86
C SER A 390 0.77 -21.12 7.45
N ASP A 391 0.78 -21.68 8.65
CA ASP A 391 1.98 -22.21 9.30
C ASP A 391 2.37 -23.62 8.80
N GLN A 392 1.69 -24.13 7.77
CA GLN A 392 2.04 -25.41 7.16
C GLN A 392 3.40 -25.34 6.49
N ALA A 393 4.20 -26.40 6.64
CA ALA A 393 5.57 -26.46 6.14
C ALA A 393 5.69 -26.13 4.64
N GLU A 394 4.75 -26.59 3.82
CA GLU A 394 4.72 -26.29 2.37
C GLU A 394 4.59 -24.79 2.09
N GLN A 395 3.67 -24.10 2.76
CA GLN A 395 3.45 -22.66 2.59
C GLN A 395 4.62 -21.84 3.13
N LEU A 396 5.22 -22.27 4.24
CA LEU A 396 6.43 -21.64 4.79
C LEU A 396 7.65 -21.82 3.89
N ASN A 397 7.78 -22.97 3.22
CA ASN A 397 8.84 -23.20 2.23
C ASN A 397 8.69 -22.22 1.05
N ILE A 398 7.48 -22.10 0.49
CA ILE A 398 7.18 -21.15 -0.59
C ILE A 398 7.53 -19.71 -0.18
N LEU A 399 7.15 -19.31 1.05
CA LEU A 399 7.49 -17.99 1.60
C LEU A 399 9.02 -17.78 1.68
N SER A 400 9.77 -18.79 2.11
CA SER A 400 11.23 -18.71 2.23
C SER A 400 11.95 -18.53 0.89
N GLU A 401 11.31 -18.90 -0.22
CA GLU A 401 11.85 -18.74 -1.58
C GLU A 401 11.54 -17.38 -2.21
N SER A 402 10.84 -16.50 -1.49
CA SER A 402 10.54 -15.16 -1.98
C SER A 402 11.83 -14.36 -2.22
N SER A 403 11.98 -13.87 -3.44
CA SER A 403 13.15 -13.09 -3.87
C SER A 403 12.93 -11.57 -3.80
N HIS A 404 11.67 -11.15 -3.72
CA HIS A 404 11.27 -9.75 -3.84
C HIS A 404 10.29 -9.34 -2.74
N PHE A 405 10.24 -8.04 -2.50
CA PHE A 405 9.42 -7.39 -1.50
C PHE A 405 8.59 -6.28 -2.15
N ASN A 406 7.39 -6.02 -1.63
CA ASN A 406 6.55 -4.92 -2.08
C ASN A 406 6.88 -3.60 -1.35
N PRO A 407 7.58 -2.64 -1.99
CA PRO A 407 7.87 -1.32 -1.42
C PRO A 407 6.67 -0.37 -1.36
N VAL A 408 5.52 -0.78 -1.90
CA VAL A 408 4.38 0.11 -2.19
C VAL A 408 4.82 1.24 -3.13
N LEU A 409 5.39 0.86 -4.27
CA LEU A 409 5.65 1.74 -5.41
C LEU A 409 4.70 1.33 -6.53
N ILE A 410 3.49 1.88 -6.51
CA ILE A 410 2.40 1.42 -7.38
C ILE A 410 1.93 2.58 -8.24
N VAL A 411 1.93 2.39 -9.55
CA VAL A 411 1.20 3.26 -10.48
C VAL A 411 -0.09 2.55 -10.85
N ALA A 412 -1.21 3.14 -10.46
CA ALA A 412 -2.55 2.60 -10.60
C ALA A 412 -3.37 3.43 -11.60
N SER A 413 -4.32 2.77 -12.26
CA SER A 413 -5.37 3.43 -13.03
C SER A 413 -6.73 2.93 -12.56
N PRO A 414 -7.54 3.80 -11.92
CA PRO A 414 -8.90 3.45 -11.51
C PRO A 414 -9.91 3.55 -12.66
N PHE A 415 -9.42 3.57 -13.90
CA PHE A 415 -10.19 3.66 -15.12
C PHE A 415 -10.00 2.37 -15.92
N ASP A 416 -11.03 1.98 -16.66
CA ASP A 416 -10.92 0.87 -17.61
C ASP A 416 -9.94 1.20 -18.76
N MET A 417 -9.77 0.25 -19.67
CA MET A 417 -8.86 0.41 -20.81
C MET A 417 -9.24 1.60 -21.70
N VAL A 418 -10.53 1.87 -21.86
CA VAL A 418 -11.06 2.90 -22.78
C VAL A 418 -11.27 4.27 -22.14
N GLY A 419 -11.02 4.40 -20.83
CA GLY A 419 -11.02 5.66 -20.10
C GLY A 419 -12.29 5.95 -19.30
N ASN A 420 -13.13 4.96 -19.00
CA ASN A 420 -14.25 5.14 -18.08
C ASN A 420 -13.79 4.91 -16.64
N LYS A 421 -14.21 5.80 -15.72
CA LYS A 421 -13.96 5.64 -14.29
C LYS A 421 -14.71 4.42 -13.78
N LEU A 422 -14.01 3.53 -13.08
CA LEU A 422 -14.59 2.35 -12.43
C LEU A 422 -14.89 2.65 -10.97
N ASP A 423 -15.97 2.06 -10.43
CA ASP A 423 -16.18 2.01 -8.99
C ASP A 423 -15.28 0.93 -8.39
N LEU A 424 -14.22 1.36 -7.70
CA LEU A 424 -13.22 0.46 -7.13
C LEU A 424 -13.80 -0.48 -6.08
N THR A 425 -14.95 -0.14 -5.47
CA THR A 425 -15.58 -0.98 -4.45
C THR A 425 -16.14 -2.30 -4.99
N GLU A 426 -16.43 -2.35 -6.30
CA GLU A 426 -16.87 -3.56 -6.99
C GLU A 426 -15.76 -4.61 -7.11
N PHE A 427 -14.49 -4.20 -6.98
CA PHE A 427 -13.31 -5.05 -7.18
C PHE A 427 -12.68 -5.54 -5.87
N ILE A 428 -13.23 -5.18 -4.71
CA ILE A 428 -12.74 -5.62 -3.40
C ILE A 428 -13.05 -7.12 -3.19
N ASP A 429 -12.07 -7.89 -2.72
CA ASP A 429 -12.31 -9.23 -2.18
C ASP A 429 -12.63 -9.15 -0.67
N ASP A 430 -13.94 -9.18 -0.34
CA ASP A 430 -14.45 -9.09 1.04
C ASP A 430 -14.12 -10.32 1.90
N GLU A 431 -13.61 -11.40 1.29
CA GLU A 431 -13.16 -12.61 1.97
C GLU A 431 -11.68 -12.56 2.35
N SER A 432 -10.94 -11.52 1.95
CA SER A 432 -9.52 -11.33 2.30
C SER A 432 -9.31 -10.48 3.58
N TYR A 433 -10.22 -10.59 4.56
CA TYR A 433 -10.14 -9.85 5.83
C TYR A 433 -9.14 -10.48 6.82
N PHE A 434 -8.68 -9.70 7.79
CA PHE A 434 -7.76 -10.17 8.83
C PHE A 434 -8.45 -10.24 10.18
N ILE A 435 -8.03 -11.18 11.03
CA ILE A 435 -8.46 -11.23 12.43
C ILE A 435 -7.30 -10.80 13.31
N VAL A 436 -7.53 -9.77 14.13
CA VAL A 436 -6.54 -9.22 15.04
C VAL A 436 -6.89 -9.58 16.47
N ASN A 437 -5.90 -10.12 17.20
CA ASN A 437 -5.97 -10.37 18.63
C ASN A 437 -5.09 -9.35 19.35
N LYS A 438 -5.63 -8.67 20.36
CA LYS A 438 -4.86 -7.66 21.11
C LYS A 438 -5.28 -7.67 22.59
N ASN A 439 -4.33 -7.43 23.48
CA ASN A 439 -4.65 -7.10 24.87
C ASN A 439 -4.88 -5.58 25.00
N GLN A 440 -6.03 -5.20 25.53
CA GLN A 440 -6.45 -3.82 25.74
C GLN A 440 -6.82 -3.66 27.22
N GLU A 441 -6.01 -2.92 27.98
CA GLU A 441 -6.28 -2.62 29.40
C GLU A 441 -6.58 -3.88 30.22
N GLY A 442 -5.82 -4.96 29.97
CA GLY A 442 -6.01 -6.25 30.65
C GLY A 442 -7.12 -7.14 30.05
N ASN A 443 -7.85 -6.68 29.04
CA ASN A 443 -8.85 -7.47 28.32
C ASN A 443 -8.31 -7.97 26.98
N ASP A 444 -8.37 -9.27 26.74
CA ASP A 444 -8.12 -9.83 25.42
C ASP A 444 -9.32 -9.57 24.50
N ILE A 445 -9.06 -8.86 23.41
CA ILE A 445 -10.05 -8.49 22.42
C ILE A 445 -9.72 -9.09 21.05
N LYS A 446 -10.76 -9.36 20.27
CA LYS A 446 -10.71 -9.70 18.86
C LYS A 446 -11.46 -8.67 18.03
N TYR A 447 -10.93 -8.33 16.87
CA TYR A 447 -11.62 -7.53 15.86
C TYR A 447 -11.11 -7.91 14.48
N MET A 448 -11.81 -7.51 13.42
CA MET A 448 -11.35 -7.74 12.06
C MET A 448 -10.70 -6.48 11.47
N GLU A 449 -9.74 -6.63 10.57
CA GLU A 449 -9.34 -5.56 9.65
C GLU A 449 -9.90 -5.85 8.26
N LEU A 450 -10.25 -4.79 7.53
CA LEU A 450 -10.71 -4.89 6.15
C LEU A 450 -9.59 -5.43 5.25
N PRO A 451 -9.93 -6.00 4.09
CA PRO A 451 -8.94 -6.42 3.11
C PRO A 451 -8.00 -5.26 2.78
N GLY A 452 -6.69 -5.42 3.00
CA GLY A 452 -5.72 -4.34 2.86
C GLY A 452 -5.70 -3.73 1.44
N LEU A 453 -5.26 -2.48 1.35
CA LEU A 453 -5.39 -1.68 0.12
C LEU A 453 -4.77 -2.37 -1.10
N TRP A 454 -3.49 -2.75 -1.02
CA TRP A 454 -2.75 -3.34 -2.14
C TRP A 454 -2.78 -4.88 -2.15
N ASN A 455 -3.51 -5.52 -1.24
CA ASN A 455 -3.76 -6.96 -1.29
C ASN A 455 -5.24 -7.21 -1.61
N GLY A 456 -6.11 -7.44 -0.64
CA GLY A 456 -7.49 -7.86 -0.87
C GLY A 456 -8.40 -6.79 -1.50
N ALA A 457 -8.18 -5.49 -1.24
CA ALA A 457 -8.98 -4.43 -1.89
C ALA A 457 -8.61 -4.22 -3.38
N MET A 458 -7.44 -4.72 -3.80
CA MET A 458 -6.95 -4.66 -5.17
C MET A 458 -6.72 -6.06 -5.78
N SER A 459 -7.25 -7.12 -5.18
CA SER A 459 -6.95 -8.49 -5.60
C SER A 459 -7.50 -8.80 -6.99
N ASN A 460 -8.65 -8.19 -7.34
CA ASN A 460 -9.28 -8.32 -8.65
C ASN A 460 -8.82 -7.25 -9.66
N TRP A 461 -7.66 -6.64 -9.45
CA TRP A 461 -7.09 -5.67 -10.39
C TRP A 461 -6.12 -6.33 -11.37
N ASN A 462 -6.02 -5.76 -12.56
CA ASN A 462 -4.98 -6.11 -13.53
C ASN A 462 -3.61 -5.74 -12.96
N THR A 463 -2.83 -6.75 -12.58
CA THR A 463 -1.63 -6.57 -11.77
C THR A 463 -0.39 -7.02 -12.54
N ILE A 464 0.55 -6.10 -12.76
CA ILE A 464 1.86 -6.40 -13.33
C ILE A 464 2.93 -6.05 -12.31
N PHE A 465 3.85 -6.98 -12.08
CA PHE A 465 5.01 -6.76 -11.21
C PHE A 465 6.24 -6.54 -12.06
N ILE A 466 7.02 -5.53 -11.71
CA ILE A 466 8.31 -5.28 -12.35
C ILE A 466 9.40 -5.13 -11.29
N GLU A 467 10.60 -5.61 -11.56
CA GLU A 467 11.75 -5.34 -10.69
C GLU A 467 12.13 -3.85 -10.83
N VAL A 468 12.36 -3.18 -9.71
CA VAL A 468 12.86 -1.80 -9.65
C VAL A 468 14.05 -1.70 -8.69
N SER A 469 14.86 -0.65 -8.85
CA SER A 469 16.04 -0.45 -8.00
C SER A 469 15.67 -0.25 -6.53
N SER A 470 16.36 -0.94 -5.62
CA SER A 470 16.29 -0.72 -4.17
C SER A 470 16.56 0.74 -3.77
N ASN A 471 17.31 1.50 -4.59
CA ASN A 471 17.57 2.92 -4.33
C ASN A 471 16.33 3.82 -4.45
N SER A 472 15.22 3.32 -4.99
CA SER A 472 13.93 4.00 -5.01
C SER A 472 13.08 3.75 -3.75
N PHE A 473 13.60 2.94 -2.81
CA PHE A 473 12.91 2.54 -1.60
C PHE A 473 13.76 2.83 -0.35
N SER A 474 13.34 3.81 0.44
CA SER A 474 13.99 4.19 1.70
C SER A 474 12.94 4.51 2.77
N PRO A 475 12.24 3.48 3.28
CA PRO A 475 11.25 3.68 4.35
C PRO A 475 11.93 4.00 5.67
N VAL A 476 11.26 4.80 6.50
CA VAL A 476 11.72 5.14 7.86
C VAL A 476 10.81 4.46 8.89
N LYS A 477 11.32 3.36 9.47
CA LYS A 477 10.61 2.56 10.48
C LYS A 477 11.08 2.87 11.89
N SER A 478 12.38 3.12 12.08
CA SER A 478 13.00 3.71 13.28
C SER A 478 13.57 5.09 12.93
N VAL A 479 13.68 6.01 13.90
CA VAL A 479 14.30 7.31 13.65
C VAL A 479 15.76 7.18 13.16
N THR A 480 16.48 6.15 13.63
CA THR A 480 17.87 5.87 13.23
C THR A 480 18.00 5.47 11.74
N ASP A 481 16.91 5.11 11.06
CA ASP A 481 16.91 4.87 9.62
C ASP A 481 17.32 6.13 8.83
N LEU A 482 17.08 7.33 9.39
CA LEU A 482 17.49 8.61 8.79
C LEU A 482 19.03 8.75 8.68
N LEU A 483 19.80 7.88 9.34
CA LEU A 483 21.25 7.85 9.20
C LEU A 483 21.73 6.99 8.03
N LYS A 484 20.83 6.27 7.33
CA LYS A 484 21.18 5.44 6.18
C LYS A 484 21.58 6.31 4.96
N PRO A 485 22.38 5.77 4.02
CA PRO A 485 22.93 6.55 2.90
C PRO A 485 21.90 7.27 2.01
N LEU A 486 20.68 6.74 1.86
CA LEU A 486 19.62 7.35 1.05
C LEU A 486 18.96 8.57 1.73
N HIS A 487 19.15 8.74 3.04
CA HIS A 487 18.66 9.87 3.83
C HIS A 487 19.73 10.93 4.07
N LYS A 488 20.98 10.66 3.68
CA LYS A 488 22.11 11.58 3.82
C LYS A 488 22.35 12.36 2.52
N LYS A 489 22.80 13.60 2.69
CA LYS A 489 23.31 14.43 1.59
C LYS A 489 24.48 13.71 0.90
N LEU A 490 24.61 13.92 -0.42
CA LEU A 490 25.74 13.44 -1.21
C LEU A 490 27.07 14.01 -0.73
#